data_AF-I7KPA0-F1
#
_entry.id   AF-I7KPA0-F1
#
_cell.length_a   1.000
_cell.length_b   1.000
_cell.length_c   1.000
_cell.angle_alpha   90.00
_cell.angle_beta   90.00
_cell.angle_gamma   90.00
#
_symmetry.space_group_name_H-M   'P 1'
#
loop_
_entity.id
_entity.type
_entity.pdbx_description
1 polymer ?
#
loop_
_entity_poly.entity_id
_entity_poly.type
_entity_poly.pdbx_seq_one_letter_code
_entity_poly.pdbx_strand_id
1 'polypeptide(L)' 'MFQLGIHAIISLIIYMLCIGLSFQAVKAFRFEQLLKKGRVFESQILLIFLAIGLGYLVASFVIAFIDTSIQLSNLF' A
#
# COMPACT_ATOMS: atom_id res chain seq x y z
N MET A 1 26.78 -2.84 4.43
CA MET A 1 26.38 -1.91 3.35
C MET A 1 25.49 -2.60 2.32
N PHE A 2 25.85 -3.79 1.80
CA PHE A 2 25.02 -4.55 0.85
C PHE A 2 23.64 -4.99 1.38
N GLN A 3 23.55 -5.38 2.67
CA GLN A 3 22.28 -5.85 3.26
C GLN A 3 21.21 -4.74 3.35
N LEU A 4 21.62 -3.49 3.57
CA LEU A 4 20.72 -2.33 3.55
C LEU A 4 20.20 -2.04 2.14
N GLY A 5 21.04 -2.22 1.12
CA GLY A 5 20.63 -2.07 -0.28
C GLY A 5 19.61 -3.12 -0.71
N ILE A 6 19.81 -4.38 -0.32
CA ILE A 6 18.88 -5.48 -0.60
C ILE A 6 17.53 -5.24 0.11
N HIS A 7 17.56 -4.81 1.36
CA HIS A 7 16.35 -4.49 2.12
C HIS A 7 15.56 -3.33 1.49
N ALA A 8 16.27 -2.30 1.00
CA ALA A 8 15.65 -1.16 0.33
C ALA A 8 15.01 -1.57 -1.01
N ILE A 9 15.66 -2.43 -1.79
CA ILE A 9 15.12 -2.94 -3.07
C ILE A 9 13.87 -3.78 -2.82
N ILE A 10 13.91 -4.70 -1.84
CA ILE A 10 12.75 -5.53 -1.47
C ILE A 10 11.59 -4.64 -1.03
N SER A 11 11.86 -3.65 -0.17
CA SER A 11 10.85 -2.69 0.29
C SER A 11 10.23 -1.92 -0.87
N LEU A 12 11.04 -1.45 -1.82
CA LEU A 12 10.57 -0.70 -2.98
C LEU A 12 9.66 -1.54 -3.88
N ILE A 13 10.00 -2.82 -4.10
CA ILE A 13 9.17 -3.76 -4.86
C ILE A 13 7.83 -3.99 -4.14
N ILE A 14 7.84 -4.17 -2.82
CA ILE A 14 6.63 -4.35 -2.01
C ILE A 14 5.73 -3.11 -2.07
N TYR A 15 6.31 -1.91 -1.94
CA TYR A 15 5.56 -0.67 -2.11
C TYR A 15 4.92 -0.59 -3.49
N MET A 16 5.65 -0.90 -4.55
CA MET A 16 5.13 -0.84 -5.92
C MET A 16 3.98 -1.84 -6.15
N LEU A 17 4.12 -3.08 -5.65
CA LEU A 17 3.07 -4.11 -5.73
C LEU A 17 1.84 -3.72 -4.90
N CYS A 18 2.02 -3.32 -3.65
CA CYS A 18 0.92 -2.96 -2.76
C CYS A 18 0.17 -1.71 -3.23
N ILE A 19 0.87 -0.69 -3.72
CA ILE A 19 0.23 0.50 -4.31
C ILE A 19 -0.56 0.09 -5.55
N GLY A 20 0.00 -0.73 -6.44
CA GLY A 20 -0.71 -1.24 -7.63
C GLY A 20 -1.98 -2.02 -7.29
N LEU A 21 -1.91 -2.91 -6.29
CA LEU A 21 -3.06 -3.67 -5.80
C LEU A 21 -4.10 -2.78 -5.11
N SER A 22 -3.67 -1.79 -4.33
CA SER A 22 -4.57 -0.83 -3.69
C SER A 22 -5.32 0.02 -4.71
N PHE A 23 -4.66 0.43 -5.80
CA PHE A 23 -5.33 1.09 -6.93
C PHE A 23 -6.39 0.19 -7.57
N GLN A 24 -6.14 -1.10 -7.74
CA GLN A 24 -7.16 -2.04 -8.22
C GLN A 24 -8.30 -2.23 -7.21
N ALA A 25 -7.99 -2.38 -5.93
CA ALA A 25 -8.97 -2.57 -4.87
C ALA A 25 -9.91 -1.36 -4.73
N VAL A 26 -9.36 -0.15 -4.79
CA VAL A 26 -10.14 1.09 -4.73
C VAL A 26 -10.94 1.33 -6.01
N LYS A 27 -10.42 0.94 -7.19
CA LYS A 27 -11.22 0.94 -8.44
C LYS A 27 -12.33 -0.10 -8.43
N ALA A 28 -12.10 -1.26 -7.81
CA ALA A 28 -13.09 -2.34 -7.68
C ALA A 28 -14.23 -1.96 -6.72
N PHE A 29 -13.92 -1.18 -5.68
CA PHE A 29 -14.93 -0.43 -4.94
C PHE A 29 -15.52 0.61 -5.89
N ARG A 30 -16.69 0.31 -6.48
CA ARG A 30 -17.48 1.29 -7.25
C ARG A 30 -17.99 2.39 -6.31
N PHE A 31 -17.11 3.31 -5.94
CA PHE A 31 -17.45 4.52 -5.18
C PHE A 31 -18.44 5.42 -5.93
N GLU A 32 -18.66 5.17 -7.22
CA GLU A 32 -19.73 5.73 -8.04
C GLU A 32 -21.14 5.47 -7.45
N GLN A 33 -21.30 4.43 -6.61
CA GLN A 33 -22.54 4.18 -5.86
C GLN A 33 -22.56 4.80 -4.46
N LEU A 34 -21.40 5.12 -3.87
CA LEU A 34 -21.29 5.63 -2.49
C LEU A 34 -21.35 7.17 -2.42
N LEU A 35 -20.92 7.89 -3.45
CA LEU A 35 -20.89 9.36 -3.47
C LEU A 35 -22.02 9.92 -4.35
N LYS A 36 -23.00 10.56 -3.69
CA LYS A 36 -24.15 11.25 -4.30
C LYS A 36 -23.74 12.20 -5.43
N LYS A 37 -24.50 12.16 -6.53
CA LYS A 37 -24.46 13.09 -7.68
C LYS A 37 -24.35 14.55 -7.19
N GLY A 38 -23.20 15.19 -7.40
CA GLY A 38 -23.03 16.62 -7.14
C GLY A 38 -21.59 17.11 -6.99
N ARG A 39 -20.68 16.29 -6.42
CA ARG A 39 -19.25 16.66 -6.24
C ARG A 39 -18.30 15.57 -6.72
N VAL A 40 -18.30 15.32 -8.03
CA VAL A 40 -17.50 14.24 -8.65
C VAL A 40 -15.99 14.48 -8.48
N PHE A 41 -15.56 15.74 -8.38
CA PHE A 41 -14.14 16.10 -8.28
C PHE A 41 -13.53 15.83 -6.89
N GLU A 42 -14.17 16.33 -5.82
CA GLU A 42 -13.75 16.06 -4.43
C GLU A 42 -13.78 14.56 -4.10
N SER A 43 -14.80 13.86 -4.62
CA SER A 43 -14.95 12.40 -4.48
C SER A 43 -13.78 11.63 -5.10
N GLN A 44 -13.33 12.03 -6.30
CA GLN A 44 -12.20 11.42 -6.99
C GLN A 44 -10.87 11.68 -6.28
N ILE A 45 -10.67 12.90 -5.77
CA ILE A 45 -9.45 13.22 -5.02
C ILE A 45 -9.39 12.39 -3.73
N LEU A 46 -10.48 12.32 -2.98
CA LEU A 46 -10.57 11.46 -1.79
C LEU A 46 -10.25 10.00 -2.11
N LEU A 47 -10.72 9.50 -3.26
CA LEU A 47 -10.43 8.14 -3.70
C LEU A 47 -8.96 7.87 -3.98
N ILE A 48 -8.30 8.80 -4.68
CA ILE A 48 -6.88 8.69 -4.98
C ILE A 48 -6.08 8.72 -3.68
N PHE A 49 -6.41 9.65 -2.77
CA PHE A 49 -5.78 9.70 -1.45
C PHE A 49 -6.01 8.43 -0.64
N LEU A 50 -7.22 7.87 -0.68
CA LEU A 50 -7.54 6.63 0.02
C LEU A 50 -6.77 5.44 -0.57
N ALA A 51 -6.63 5.36 -1.90
CA ALA A 51 -5.85 4.31 -2.56
C ALA A 51 -4.36 4.38 -2.20
N ILE A 52 -3.79 5.58 -2.19
CA ILE A 52 -2.38 5.79 -1.80
C ILE A 52 -2.20 5.45 -0.32
N GLY A 53 -3.10 5.94 0.55
CA GLY A 53 -3.06 5.67 1.99
C GLY A 53 -3.19 4.19 2.32
N LEU A 54 -4.18 3.49 1.75
CA LEU A 54 -4.34 2.04 1.89
C LEU A 54 -3.13 1.28 1.34
N GLY A 55 -2.63 1.65 0.16
CA GLY A 55 -1.50 0.98 -0.46
C GLY A 55 -0.22 1.11 0.37
N TYR A 56 0.00 2.29 0.94
CA TYR A 56 1.11 2.54 1.86
C TYR A 56 0.96 1.76 3.17
N LEU A 57 -0.23 1.74 3.76
CA LEU A 57 -0.53 0.98 4.99
C LEU A 57 -0.26 -0.52 4.79
N VAL A 58 -0.78 -1.10 3.71
CA VAL A 58 -0.59 -2.53 3.39
C VAL A 58 0.89 -2.82 3.12
N ALA A 59 1.58 -1.97 2.35
CA ALA A 59 3.01 -2.12 2.09
C ALA A 59 3.84 -2.08 3.38
N SER A 60 3.57 -1.09 4.23
CA SER A 60 4.27 -0.91 5.51
C SER A 60 4.04 -2.10 6.44
N PHE A 61 2.81 -2.63 6.49
CA PHE A 61 2.51 -3.85 7.23
C PHE A 61 3.32 -5.06 6.72
N VAL A 62 3.37 -5.28 5.41
CA VAL A 62 4.12 -6.40 4.82
C VAL A 62 5.62 -6.27 5.07
N ILE A 63 6.19 -5.06 4.95
CA ILE A 63 7.61 -4.82 5.24
C ILE A 63 7.90 -5.08 6.72
N ALA A 64 7.09 -4.55 7.63
CA ALA A 64 7.25 -4.77 9.06
C ALA A 64 7.13 -6.25 9.42
N PHE A 65 6.24 -7.00 8.76
CA PHE A 65 6.09 -8.43 8.94
C PHE A 65 7.35 -9.21 8.54
N ILE A 66 7.94 -8.87 7.39
CA ILE A 66 9.20 -9.48 6.92
C ILE A 66 10.34 -9.14 7.87
N ASP A 67 10.49 -7.87 8.26
CA ASP A 67 11.55 -7.41 9.16
C ASP A 67 11.46 -8.12 10.53
N THR A 68 10.24 -8.21 11.08
CA THR A 68 9.97 -8.93 12.33
C THR A 68 10.27 -10.43 12.19
N SER A 69 9.95 -11.03 11.04
CA SER A 69 10.24 -12.45 10.78
C SER A 69 11.75 -12.72 10.71
N ILE A 70 12.51 -11.81 10.09
CA ILE A 70 13.98 -11.89 10.05
C ILE A 70 14.58 -11.72 11.45
N GLN A 71 14.09 -10.77 12.24
CA GLN A 71 14.53 -10.57 13.62
C GLN A 71 14.24 -11.80 14.49
N LEU A 72 13.07 -12.41 14.33
CA LEU A 72 12.70 -13.62 15.06
C LEU A 72 13.58 -14.81 14.67
N SER A 73 13.92 -14.96 13.38
CA SER A 73 14.87 -15.98 12.93
C SER A 73 16.28 -15.78 13.47
N ASN A 74 16.67 -14.55 13.82
CA ASN A 74 17.98 -14.25 14.41
C ASN A 74 18.07 -14.60 15.92
N LEU A 75 16.94 -14.90 16.57
CA LEU A 75 16.88 -15.28 17.99
C LEU A 75 17.07 -16.79 18.24
N PHE A 76 16.93 -17.63 17.22
CA PHE A 76 17.12 -19.09 17.27
C PHE A 76 18.40 -19.50 16.54
#